data_AF-A0A928PXQ6-F1
#
_entry.id   AF-A0A928PXQ6-F1
#
_cell.length_a   1.000
_cell.length_b   1.000
_cell.length_c   1.000
_cell.angle_alpha   90.00
_cell.angle_beta   90.00
_cell.angle_gamma   90.00
#
_symmetry.space_group_name_H-M   'P 1'
#
loop_
_entity.id
_entity.type
_entity.pdbx_description
1 polymer ?
#
loop_
_entity_poly.entity_id
_entity_poly.type
_entity_poly.pdbx_seq_one_letter_code
_entity_poly.pdbx_strand_id
1 'polypeptide(L)' 'MSNEPLQIKKRGEDGNRIISVRIREDILKDLDELSKESNYSRNELINIILKYGVDHLEITP' A
#
# COMPACT_ATOMS: atom_id res chain seq x y z
N MET A 1 6.06 -38.51 1.15
CA MET A 1 5.68 -37.08 1.07
C MET A 1 6.02 -36.62 -0.33
N SER A 2 5.03 -36.16 -1.09
CA SER A 2 5.21 -35.78 -2.50
C SER A 2 6.21 -34.64 -2.60
N ASN A 3 7.24 -34.86 -3.43
CA ASN A 3 8.38 -33.97 -3.59
C ASN A 3 8.03 -32.84 -4.59
N GLU A 4 6.95 -32.11 -4.32
CA GLU A 4 6.51 -31.02 -5.18
C GLU A 4 7.39 -29.78 -4.96
N PRO A 5 7.95 -29.18 -6.03
CA PRO A 5 8.80 -28.01 -5.90
C PRO A 5 7.99 -26.79 -5.43
N LEU A 6 8.55 -26.02 -4.49
CA LEU A 6 7.98 -24.74 -4.06
C LEU A 6 7.98 -23.75 -5.24
N GLN A 7 6.80 -23.44 -5.77
CA GLN A 7 6.64 -22.44 -6.82
C GLN A 7 6.65 -21.04 -6.22
N ILE A 8 7.77 -20.32 -6.36
CA ILE A 8 7.88 -18.91 -6.00
C ILE A 8 7.59 -18.07 -7.25
N LYS A 9 6.49 -17.31 -7.24
CA LYS A 9 6.21 -16.33 -8.30
C LYS A 9 7.29 -15.24 -8.29
N LYS A 10 7.74 -14.82 -9.48
CA LYS A 10 8.68 -13.70 -9.62
C LYS A 10 8.01 -12.44 -9.06
N ARG A 11 8.75 -11.68 -8.24
CA ARG A 11 8.30 -10.38 -7.72
C ARG A 11 7.96 -9.45 -8.89
N GLY A 12 6.75 -8.89 -8.91
CA GLY A 12 6.30 -7.90 -9.91
C GLY A 12 5.12 -8.30 -10.81
N GLU A 13 4.57 -9.51 -10.66
CA GLU A 13 3.36 -9.96 -11.38
C GLU A 13 2.04 -9.70 -10.62
N ASP A 14 2.07 -8.93 -9.52
CA ASP A 14 0.91 -8.65 -8.66
C ASP A 14 0.16 -7.37 -9.04
N GLY A 15 0.57 -6.69 -10.11
CA GLY A 15 -0.06 -5.45 -10.58
C GLY A 15 0.33 -4.19 -9.80
N ASN A 16 1.20 -4.31 -8.79
CA ASN A 16 1.67 -3.18 -8.00
C ASN A 16 3.07 -2.73 -8.44
N ARG A 17 3.34 -1.42 -8.39
CA ARG A 17 4.66 -0.85 -8.65
C ARG A 17 5.14 -0.07 -7.44
N ILE A 18 6.37 -0.33 -7.00
CA ILE A 18 7.01 0.48 -5.96
C ILE A 18 7.36 1.85 -6.56
N ILE A 19 6.86 2.91 -5.93
CA ILE A 19 7.18 4.30 -6.25
C ILE A 19 7.75 4.99 -5.01
N SER A 20 8.56 6.02 -5.21
CA SER A 20 9.05 6.89 -4.13
C SER A 20 8.27 8.20 -4.16
N VAL A 21 7.58 8.53 -3.07
CA VAL A 21 6.81 9.76 -2.91
C VAL A 21 7.31 10.51 -1.69
N ARG A 22 7.41 11.84 -1.78
CA ARG A 22 7.69 12.69 -0.63
C ARG A 22 6.39 12.98 0.11
N ILE A 23 6.30 12.49 1.34
CA ILE A 23 5.19 12.77 2.27
C ILE A 23 5.73 13.56 3.45
N ARG A 24 4.87 14.35 4.09
CA ARG A 24 5.24 15.04 5.33
C ARG A 24 5.33 14.02 6.48
N GLU A 25 6.21 14.31 7.44
CA GLU A 25 6.52 13.41 8.56
C GLU A 25 5.32 13.21 9.50
N ASP A 26 4.51 14.25 9.71
CA ASP A 26 3.25 14.19 10.46
C ASP A 26 2.29 13.15 9.88
N ILE A 27 2.05 13.20 8.56
CA ILE A 27 1.16 12.27 7.87
C ILE A 27 1.69 10.83 7.98
N LEU A 28 3.00 10.63 7.83
CA LEU A 28 3.59 9.30 7.96
C LEU A 28 3.39 8.73 9.38
N LYS A 29 3.54 9.56 10.40
CA LYS A 29 3.32 9.16 11.80
C LYS A 29 1.87 8.75 12.03
N ASP A 30 0.92 9.53 11.53
CA ASP A 30 -0.51 9.23 11.66
C ASP A 30 -0.86 7.90 10.95
N LEU A 31 -0.30 7.65 9.76
CA LEU A 31 -0.47 6.38 9.05
C LEU A 31 0.15 5.19 9.80
N ASP A 32 1.30 5.40 10.46
CA ASP A 32 1.94 4.41 11.31
C ASP A 32 1.07 4.05 12.51
N GLU A 33 0.46 5.03 13.18
CA GLU A 33 -0.47 4.82 14.29
C GLU A 33 -1.73 4.08 13.84
N LEU A 34 -2.35 4.49 12.73
CA LEU A 34 -3.51 3.80 12.15
C LEU A 34 -3.21 2.35 11.75
N SER A 35 -2.00 2.06 11.27
CA SER A 35 -1.59 0.69 10.91
C SER A 35 -1.55 -0.24 12.13
N LYS A 36 -1.16 0.29 13.30
CA LYS A 36 -1.10 -0.49 14.54
C LYS A 36 -2.49 -0.88 15.06
N GLU A 37 -3.49 -0.04 14.81
CA GLU A 37 -4.85 -0.26 15.28
C GLU A 37 -5.71 -1.08 14.32
N SER A 38 -5.42 -1.02 13.01
CA SER A 38 -6.31 -1.54 11.97
C SER A 38 -5.93 -2.93 11.43
N ASN A 39 -4.81 -3.51 11.89
CA ASN A 39 -4.25 -4.79 11.40
C ASN A 39 -3.91 -4.79 9.89
N TYR A 40 -3.85 -3.61 9.26
CA TYR A 40 -3.35 -3.42 7.89
C TYR A 40 -1.91 -2.93 7.93
N SER A 41 -1.11 -3.33 6.94
CA SER A 41 0.18 -2.68 6.74
C SER A 41 0.00 -1.22 6.33
N ARG A 42 0.98 -0.38 6.63
CA ARG A 42 1.02 1.00 6.11
C ARG A 42 0.80 1.09 4.61
N ASN A 43 1.43 0.20 3.84
CA ASN A 43 1.30 0.20 2.38
C ASN A 43 -0.13 -0.14 1.93
N GLU A 44 -0.79 -1.06 2.61
CA GLU A 44 -2.19 -1.37 2.34
C GLU A 44 -3.10 -0.18 2.66
N LEU A 45 -2.91 0.45 3.83
CA LEU A 45 -3.66 1.67 4.17
C LEU A 45 -3.44 2.78 3.15
N ILE A 46 -2.19 3.03 2.74
CA ILE A 46 -1.87 4.03 1.71
C ILE A 46 -2.59 3.68 0.40
N ASN A 47 -2.58 2.42 -0.02
CA ASN A 47 -3.27 2.00 -1.24
C ASN A 47 -4.79 2.21 -1.15
N ILE A 48 -5.42 1.89 -0.01
CA ILE A 48 -6.85 2.13 0.23
C ILE A 48 -7.17 3.63 0.16
N ILE A 49 -6.39 4.45 0.86
CA ILE A 49 -6.57 5.92 0.89
C ILE A 49 -6.38 6.51 -0.50
N LEU A 50 -5.33 6.08 -1.24
CA LEU A 50 -5.08 6.54 -2.60
C LEU A 50 -6.19 6.13 -3.56
N LYS A 51 -6.70 4.89 -3.45
CA LYS A 51 -7.82 4.42 -4.28
C LYS A 51 -9.05 5.29 -4.06
N TYR A 52 -9.43 5.50 -2.81
CA TYR A 52 -10.55 6.37 -2.47
C TYR A 52 -10.32 7.80 -2.94
N GLY A 53 -9.12 8.34 -2.67
CA GLY A 53 -8.73 9.68 -3.07
C GLY A 53 -8.85 9.89 -4.57
N VAL A 54 -8.31 8.99 -5.40
CA VAL A 54 -8.40 9.08 -6.87
C VAL A 54 -9.85 9.07 -7.36
N ASP A 55 -10.72 8.27 -6.74
CA ASP A 55 -12.13 8.15 -7.16
C ASP A 55 -12.97 9.39 -6.75
N HIS A 56 -12.52 10.18 -5.77
CA HIS A 56 -13.27 11.32 -5.20
C HIS A 56 -12.51 12.66 -5.26
N LEU A 57 -11.37 12.72 -5.94
CA LEU A 57 -10.56 13.93 -6.05
C LEU A 57 -11.22 14.92 -7.00
N GLU A 58 -11.46 16.13 -6.53
CA GLU A 58 -11.82 17.28 -7.35
C GLU A 58 -10.67 18.29 -7.33
N ILE A 59 -10.22 18.72 -8.50
CA ILE A 59 -9.20 19.77 -8.64
C ILE A 59 -9.90 21.03 -9.12
N THR A 60 -9.93 22.05 -8.27
CA THR A 60 -10.49 23.37 -8.61
C THR A 60 -9.39 24.39 -8.91
N PRO A 61 -9.65 25.41 -9.75
CA PRO A 61 -8.69 26.47 -10.06
C PRO A 61 -8.26 27.29 -8.84
#